data_AF-A0A449C0Y2-F1
#
_entry.id   AF-A0A449C0Y2-F1
#
_cell.length_a   1.000
_cell.length_b   1.000
_cell.length_c   1.000
_cell.angle_alpha   90.00
_cell.angle_beta   90.00
_cell.angle_gamma   90.00
#
_symmetry.space_group_name_H-M   'P 1'
#
loop_
_entity.id
_entity.type
_entity.pdbx_description
1 polymer ?
#
loop_
_entity_poly.entity_id
_entity_poly.type
_entity_poly.pdbx_seq_one_letter_code
_entity_poly.pdbx_strand_id
1 'polypeptide(L)'
;MRFWFSKKKNSSEYIDNKKKNNDEIYKAILKNREAIDALEKKQAQVEKKIKQLDLEVKQKVQQNQMNNAKILLKRKKLYEQEIENILNNRLTLEDNMINLENMHLHKIAVNALSYAANTHKKFNNEINTQKVEKIIDTLQEHKDIQEEINQALCFNPLNNVDDDEIDKELNLLKEQSIQEKISAPVNSISEVAIDKENFSTSSTVKQTTKANEESDDEELKELIGEMT
;
A
#
# COMPACT_ATOMS: atom_id res chain seq x y z
N MET A 1 53.03 2.94 -33.21
CA MET A 1 51.72 2.26 -33.22
C MET A 1 51.21 2.16 -31.79
N ARG A 2 50.08 2.81 -31.46
CA ARG A 2 49.45 2.69 -30.14
C ARG A 2 48.54 1.46 -30.17
N PHE A 3 48.91 0.43 -29.41
CA PHE A 3 48.07 -0.75 -29.21
C PHE A 3 46.89 -0.38 -28.31
N TRP A 4 45.69 -0.37 -28.88
CA TRP A 4 44.44 -0.23 -28.15
C TRP A 4 44.02 -1.63 -27.66
N PHE A 5 44.31 -1.96 -26.40
CA PHE A 5 43.83 -3.18 -25.76
C PHE A 5 42.33 -3.04 -25.47
N SER A 6 41.51 -3.69 -26.31
CA SER A 6 40.10 -3.92 -26.00
C SER A 6 39.99 -4.99 -24.92
N LYS A 7 39.68 -4.55 -23.69
CA LYS A 7 39.38 -5.42 -22.55
C LYS A 7 38.02 -6.06 -22.80
N LYS A 8 37.98 -7.32 -23.27
CA LYS A 8 36.77 -8.16 -23.25
C LYS A 8 36.32 -8.28 -21.79
N LYS A 9 35.20 -7.64 -21.42
CA LYS A 9 34.53 -7.91 -20.14
C LYS A 9 34.01 -9.35 -20.18
N ASN A 10 34.42 -10.16 -19.20
CA ASN A 10 34.04 -11.57 -19.09
C ASN A 10 32.53 -11.69 -18.81
N SER A 11 31.85 -12.60 -19.51
CA SER A 11 30.40 -12.86 -19.34
C SER A 11 30.02 -13.27 -17.91
N SER A 12 30.94 -13.89 -17.17
CA SER A 12 30.78 -14.26 -15.74
C SER A 12 30.59 -13.03 -14.84
N GLU A 13 31.35 -11.96 -15.08
CA GLU A 13 31.31 -10.71 -14.30
C GLU A 13 29.95 -9.99 -14.46
N TYR A 14 29.32 -10.16 -15.62
CA TYR A 14 28.01 -9.58 -15.94
C TYR A 14 26.87 -10.32 -15.26
N ILE A 15 26.98 -11.64 -15.10
CA ILE A 15 25.98 -12.47 -14.42
C ILE A 15 26.07 -12.27 -12.90
N ASP A 16 27.28 -12.17 -12.35
CA ASP A 16 27.49 -11.91 -10.91
C ASP A 16 26.95 -10.54 -10.47
N ASN A 17 27.21 -9.48 -11.23
CA ASN A 17 26.67 -8.14 -10.92
C ASN A 17 25.13 -8.09 -10.99
N LYS A 18 24.53 -8.90 -11.87
CA LYS A 18 23.08 -8.92 -12.09
C LYS A 18 22.32 -9.57 -10.93
N LYS A 19 22.85 -10.68 -10.39
CA LYS A 19 22.37 -11.31 -9.15
C LYS A 19 22.56 -10.37 -7.96
N LYS A 20 23.76 -9.81 -7.82
CA LYS A 20 24.11 -8.89 -6.72
C LYS A 20 23.18 -7.67 -6.64
N ASN A 21 22.86 -7.04 -7.76
CA ASN A 21 21.94 -5.90 -7.79
C ASN A 21 20.48 -6.28 -7.48
N ASN A 22 20.05 -7.54 -7.69
CA ASN A 22 18.70 -7.97 -7.26
C ASN A 22 18.70 -8.18 -5.75
N ASP A 23 19.73 -8.84 -5.23
CA ASP A 23 19.90 -9.08 -3.80
C ASP A 23 19.99 -7.76 -3.02
N GLU A 24 20.60 -6.72 -3.60
CA GLU A 24 20.66 -5.37 -3.01
C GLU A 24 19.29 -4.69 -2.91
N ILE A 25 18.43 -4.80 -3.94
CA ILE A 25 17.07 -4.24 -3.91
C ILE A 25 16.23 -4.96 -2.83
N TYR A 26 16.27 -6.29 -2.79
CA TYR A 26 15.56 -7.05 -1.75
C TYR A 26 16.06 -6.71 -0.35
N LYS A 27 17.38 -6.58 -0.18
CA LYS A 27 17.98 -6.17 1.10
C LYS A 27 17.53 -4.77 1.50
N ALA A 28 17.43 -3.84 0.56
CA ALA A 28 16.92 -2.50 0.83
C ALA A 28 15.45 -2.53 1.29
N ILE A 29 14.59 -3.33 0.64
CA ILE A 29 13.20 -3.51 1.05
C ILE A 29 13.12 -4.07 2.48
N LEU A 30 13.92 -5.09 2.81
CA LEU A 30 13.98 -5.64 4.17
C LEU A 30 14.43 -4.60 5.21
N LYS A 31 15.42 -3.76 4.88
CA LYS A 31 15.85 -2.67 5.76
C LYS A 31 14.77 -1.60 5.96
N ASN A 32 13.98 -1.28 4.94
CA ASN A 32 12.84 -0.38 5.11
C ASN A 32 11.80 -0.98 6.06
N ARG A 33 11.48 -2.27 5.94
CA ARG A 33 10.57 -2.97 6.86
C ARG A 33 11.08 -2.97 8.31
N GLU A 34 12.35 -3.31 8.52
CA GLU A 34 12.97 -3.26 9.86
C GLU A 34 12.87 -1.85 10.48
N ALA A 35 13.02 -0.80 9.66
CA ALA A 35 12.88 0.59 10.11
C ALA A 35 11.43 0.95 10.45
N ILE A 36 10.44 0.48 9.67
CA ILE A 36 9.01 0.64 9.97
C ILE A 36 8.68 -0.02 11.31
N ASP A 37 9.10 -1.26 11.54
CA ASP A 37 8.87 -1.98 12.80
C ASP A 37 9.46 -1.24 14.01
N ALA A 38 10.65 -0.65 13.84
CA ALA A 38 11.29 0.15 14.87
C ALA A 38 10.51 1.46 15.16
N LEU A 39 9.99 2.10 14.11
CA LEU A 39 9.16 3.31 14.22
C LEU A 39 7.82 3.00 14.91
N GLU A 40 7.18 1.86 14.62
CA GLU A 40 5.96 1.41 15.29
C GLU A 40 6.17 1.17 16.79
N LYS A 41 7.26 0.47 17.14
CA LYS A 41 7.64 0.28 18.55
C LYS A 41 7.86 1.61 19.26
N LYS A 42 8.50 2.58 18.58
CA LYS A 42 8.70 3.93 19.12
C LYS A 42 7.39 4.68 19.27
N GLN A 43 6.49 4.60 18.29
CA GLN A 43 5.16 5.20 18.35
C GLN A 43 4.40 4.72 19.60
N ALA A 44 4.34 3.41 19.83
CA ALA A 44 3.66 2.85 21.01
C ALA A 44 4.26 3.35 22.34
N GLN A 45 5.59 3.54 22.41
CA GLN A 45 6.24 4.11 23.58
C GLN A 45 5.88 5.59 23.78
N VAL A 46 5.82 6.37 22.71
CA VAL A 46 5.45 7.79 22.76
C VAL A 46 3.98 7.96 23.17
N GLU A 47 3.08 7.14 22.62
CA GLU A 47 1.66 7.12 23.01
C GLU A 47 1.47 6.81 24.50
N LYS A 48 2.23 5.85 25.05
CA LYS A 48 2.23 5.57 26.50
C LYS A 48 2.65 6.79 27.32
N LYS A 49 3.69 7.51 26.88
CA LYS A 49 4.14 8.75 27.55
C LYS A 49 3.09 9.85 27.49
N ILE A 50 2.37 9.99 26.38
CA ILE A 50 1.26 10.95 26.25
C ILE A 50 0.16 10.63 27.26
N LYS A 51 -0.27 9.36 27.34
CA LYS A 51 -1.27 8.91 28.32
C LYS A 51 -0.85 9.20 29.75
N GLN A 52 0.42 8.96 30.09
CA GLN A 52 0.96 9.29 31.42
C GLN A 52 0.91 10.80 31.69
N LEU A 53 1.34 11.64 30.74
CA LEU A 53 1.29 13.09 30.87
C LEU A 53 -0.14 13.60 31.05
N ASP A 54 -1.14 13.00 30.39
CA ASP A 54 -2.54 13.37 30.58
C ASP A 54 -3.02 13.14 32.02
N LEU A 55 -2.60 12.04 32.65
CA LEU A 55 -2.90 11.78 34.06
C LEU A 55 -2.20 12.80 34.98
N GLU A 56 -0.91 13.08 34.74
CA GLU A 56 -0.14 14.05 35.51
C GLU A 56 -0.72 15.48 35.38
N VAL A 57 -1.15 15.87 34.17
CA VAL A 57 -1.82 17.15 33.94
C VAL A 57 -3.10 17.24 34.77
N LYS A 58 -3.96 16.20 34.73
CA LYS A 58 -5.20 16.16 35.52
C LYS A 58 -4.92 16.32 37.01
N GLN A 59 -3.92 15.62 37.54
CA GLN A 59 -3.51 15.74 38.95
C GLN A 59 -3.03 17.16 39.28
N LYS A 60 -2.22 17.79 38.42
CA LYS A 60 -1.71 19.15 38.66
C LYS A 60 -2.80 20.21 38.60
N VAL A 61 -3.80 20.03 37.74
CA VAL A 61 -5.00 20.89 37.70
C VAL A 61 -5.80 20.77 38.99
N GLN A 62 -6.04 19.54 39.49
CA GLN A 62 -6.72 19.31 40.77
C GLN A 62 -5.99 19.94 41.97
N GLN A 63 -4.65 19.98 41.92
CA GLN A 63 -3.81 20.62 42.93
C GLN A 63 -3.71 22.16 42.79
N ASN A 64 -4.48 22.78 41.89
CA ASN A 64 -4.39 24.21 41.53
C ASN A 64 -2.99 24.67 41.05
N GLN A 65 -2.16 23.75 40.57
CA GLN A 65 -0.80 24.02 40.09
C GLN A 65 -0.78 24.34 38.59
N MET A 66 -1.43 25.44 38.18
CA MET A 66 -1.68 25.76 36.77
C MET A 66 -0.39 25.94 35.94
N ASN A 67 0.66 26.53 36.52
CA ASN A 67 1.94 26.70 35.83
C ASN A 67 2.60 25.35 35.50
N ASN A 68 2.54 24.39 36.43
CA ASN A 68 3.08 23.04 36.24
C ASN A 68 2.26 22.27 35.20
N ALA A 69 0.93 22.36 35.27
CA ALA A 69 0.04 21.76 34.27
C ALA A 69 0.33 22.30 32.86
N LYS A 70 0.59 23.61 32.73
CA LYS A 70 0.96 24.24 31.45
C LYS A 70 2.29 23.71 30.90
N ILE A 71 3.29 23.45 31.74
CA ILE A 71 4.56 22.85 31.32
C ILE A 71 4.35 21.42 30.80
N LEU A 72 3.56 20.61 31.52
CA LEU A 72 3.25 19.25 31.11
C LEU A 72 2.46 19.20 29.80
N LEU A 73 1.50 20.10 29.59
CA LEU A 73 0.77 20.23 28.32
C LEU A 73 1.70 20.60 27.15
N LYS A 74 2.67 21.49 27.36
CA LYS A 74 3.69 21.77 26.34
C LYS A 74 4.48 20.52 25.99
N ARG A 75 4.88 19.74 27.01
CA ARG A 75 5.61 18.47 26.79
C ARG A 75 4.75 17.44 26.06
N LYS A 76 3.46 17.34 26.38
CA LYS A 76 2.51 16.50 25.66
C LYS A 76 2.46 16.85 24.17
N LYS A 77 2.32 18.14 23.85
CA LYS A 77 2.28 18.63 22.47
C LYS A 77 3.55 18.30 21.67
N LEU A 78 4.72 18.31 22.30
CA LEU A 78 5.97 17.87 21.65
C LEU A 78 5.94 16.37 21.30
N TYR A 79 5.34 15.53 22.15
CA TYR A 79 5.19 14.11 21.85
C TYR A 79 4.12 13.84 20.78
N GLU A 80 3.03 14.63 20.74
CA GLU A 80 2.05 14.57 19.65
C GLU A 80 2.70 14.90 18.30
N GLN A 81 3.55 15.95 18.25
CA GLN A 81 4.34 16.28 17.07
C GLN A 81 5.33 15.16 16.69
N GLU A 82 5.93 14.50 17.67
CA GLU A 82 6.80 13.35 17.41
C GLU A 82 6.03 12.17 16.81
N ILE A 83 4.78 11.92 17.20
CA ILE A 83 3.93 10.91 16.56
C ILE A 83 3.68 11.27 15.09
N GLU A 84 3.33 12.52 14.80
CA GLU A 84 3.13 12.99 13.42
C GLU A 84 4.39 12.78 12.57
N ASN A 85 5.56 13.12 13.10
CA ASN A 85 6.84 12.87 12.43
C ASN A 85 7.10 11.38 12.19
N ILE A 86 6.77 10.52 13.16
CA ILE A 86 6.90 9.06 13.01
C ILE A 86 6.00 8.56 11.87
N LEU A 87 4.74 9.02 11.81
CA LEU A 87 3.80 8.64 10.76
C LEU A 87 4.30 9.08 9.37
N ASN A 88 4.78 10.32 9.24
CA ASN A 88 5.33 10.83 7.98
C ASN A 88 6.57 10.03 7.53
N ASN A 89 7.45 9.66 8.47
CA ASN A 89 8.62 8.84 8.17
C ASN A 89 8.21 7.43 7.71
N ARG A 90 7.17 6.83 8.32
CA ARG A 90 6.65 5.53 7.89
C ARG A 90 6.11 5.57 6.47
N LEU A 91 5.28 6.55 6.14
CA LEU A 91 4.77 6.74 4.77
C LEU A 91 5.91 6.87 3.76
N THR A 92 6.95 7.63 4.10
CA THR A 92 8.14 7.77 3.25
C THR A 92 8.86 6.43 3.03
N LEU A 93 8.96 5.58 4.06
CA LEU A 93 9.57 4.24 3.94
C LEU A 93 8.70 3.29 3.11
N GLU A 94 7.38 3.38 3.23
CA GLU A 94 6.43 2.61 2.41
C GLU A 94 6.53 3.01 0.93
N ASP A 95 6.56 4.31 0.63
CA ASP A 95 6.79 4.83 -0.72
C ASP A 95 8.13 4.36 -1.29
N ASN A 96 9.18 4.35 -0.47
CA ASN A 96 10.50 3.84 -0.88
C ASN A 96 10.45 2.35 -1.25
N MET A 97 9.66 1.54 -0.54
CA MET A 97 9.48 0.13 -0.88
C MET A 97 8.78 -0.04 -2.24
N ILE A 98 7.69 0.69 -2.46
CA ILE A 98 6.97 0.69 -3.76
C ILE A 98 7.92 1.09 -4.89
N ASN A 99 8.73 2.14 -4.68
CA ASN A 99 9.72 2.58 -5.65
C ASN A 99 10.78 1.51 -5.94
N LEU A 100 11.27 0.81 -4.91
CA LEU A 100 12.24 -0.29 -5.06
C LEU A 100 11.65 -1.47 -5.84
N GLU A 101 10.38 -1.80 -5.62
CA GLU A 101 9.65 -2.82 -6.38
C GLU A 101 9.52 -2.42 -7.86
N ASN A 102 9.16 -1.17 -8.13
CA ASN A 102 9.13 -0.63 -9.49
C ASN A 102 10.51 -0.64 -10.16
N MET A 103 11.57 -0.32 -9.42
CA MET A 103 12.95 -0.41 -9.92
C MET A 103 13.32 -1.85 -10.30
N HIS A 104 12.83 -2.84 -9.54
CA HIS A 104 13.02 -4.25 -9.87
C HIS A 104 12.33 -4.62 -11.19
N LEU A 105 11.07 -4.19 -11.39
CA LEU A 105 10.33 -4.40 -12.64
C LEU A 105 11.03 -3.73 -13.83
N HIS A 106 11.45 -2.47 -13.69
CA HIS A 106 12.21 -1.76 -14.71
C HIS A 106 13.50 -2.48 -15.07
N LYS A 107 14.22 -3.02 -14.08
CA LYS A 107 15.42 -3.82 -14.32
C LYS A 107 15.10 -5.08 -15.15
N ILE A 108 14.00 -5.79 -14.86
CA ILE A 108 13.57 -6.95 -15.65
C ILE A 108 13.29 -6.53 -17.10
N ALA A 109 12.53 -5.45 -17.31
CA ALA A 109 12.20 -4.94 -18.63
C ALA A 109 13.46 -4.58 -19.43
N VAL A 110 14.39 -3.82 -18.84
CA VAL A 110 15.67 -3.45 -19.46
C VAL A 110 16.50 -4.70 -19.81
N ASN A 111 16.47 -5.74 -18.97
CA ASN A 111 17.17 -6.98 -19.25
C ASN A 111 16.58 -7.74 -20.44
N ALA A 112 15.25 -7.79 -20.55
CA ALA A 112 14.58 -8.39 -21.70
C ALA A 112 14.89 -7.64 -22.99
N LEU A 113 14.83 -6.29 -22.96
CA LEU A 113 15.19 -5.44 -24.10
C LEU A 113 16.67 -5.62 -24.49
N SER A 114 17.58 -5.68 -23.52
CA SER A 114 19.01 -5.93 -23.80
C SER A 114 19.23 -7.29 -24.45
N TYR A 115 18.50 -8.33 -24.00
CA TYR A 115 18.56 -9.65 -24.63
C TYR A 115 18.03 -9.63 -26.07
N ALA A 116 16.89 -8.97 -26.30
CA ALA A 116 16.31 -8.80 -27.64
C ALA A 116 17.27 -8.06 -28.58
N ALA A 117 17.82 -6.92 -28.14
CA ALA A 117 18.78 -6.14 -28.92
C ALA A 117 20.06 -6.94 -29.25
N ASN A 118 20.58 -7.70 -28.29
CA ASN A 118 21.74 -8.58 -28.53
C ASN A 118 21.42 -9.71 -29.51
N THR A 119 20.21 -10.26 -29.46
CA THR A 119 19.74 -11.30 -30.40
C THR A 119 19.58 -10.74 -31.80
N HIS A 120 18.94 -9.58 -31.96
CA HIS A 120 18.86 -8.87 -33.24
C HIS A 120 20.24 -8.58 -33.83
N LYS A 121 21.20 -8.16 -32.99
CA LYS A 121 22.58 -7.91 -33.43
C LYS A 121 23.27 -9.18 -33.94
N LYS A 122 23.07 -10.33 -33.26
CA LYS A 122 23.62 -11.62 -33.72
C LYS A 122 23.01 -12.02 -35.06
N PHE A 123 21.69 -11.95 -35.17
CA PHE A 123 20.96 -12.27 -36.40
C PHE A 123 21.42 -11.39 -37.58
N ASN A 124 21.55 -10.08 -37.38
CA ASN A 124 22.06 -9.17 -38.40
C ASN A 124 23.52 -9.48 -38.81
N ASN A 125 24.36 -9.94 -37.87
CA ASN A 125 25.73 -10.32 -38.20
C ASN A 125 25.77 -11.64 -38.98
N GLU A 126 24.94 -12.62 -38.62
CA GLU A 126 24.81 -13.90 -39.33
C GLU A 126 24.31 -13.68 -40.76
N ILE A 127 23.28 -12.84 -40.94
CA ILE A 127 22.77 -12.41 -42.25
C ILE A 127 23.86 -11.77 -43.10
N ASN A 128 24.64 -10.83 -42.54
CA ASN A 128 25.71 -10.16 -43.28
C ASN A 128 26.82 -11.14 -43.74
N THR A 129 27.01 -12.27 -43.05
CA THR A 129 28.03 -13.27 -43.41
C THR A 129 27.55 -14.32 -44.43
N GLN A 130 26.25 -14.56 -44.56
CA GLN A 130 25.69 -15.52 -45.52
C GLN A 130 24.92 -14.81 -46.63
N LYS A 131 25.61 -14.28 -47.64
CA LYS A 131 25.01 -13.81 -48.93
C LYS A 131 23.79 -12.90 -48.76
N VAL A 132 24.05 -11.65 -48.40
CA VAL A 132 23.08 -10.55 -48.27
C VAL A 132 22.05 -10.49 -49.42
N GLU A 133 22.41 -10.81 -50.67
CA GLU A 133 21.45 -10.85 -51.80
C GLU A 133 20.35 -11.91 -51.65
N LYS A 134 20.68 -13.16 -51.28
CA LYS A 134 19.66 -14.21 -51.11
C LYS A 134 18.78 -13.97 -49.88
N ILE A 135 19.34 -13.31 -48.87
CA ILE A 135 18.60 -12.99 -47.65
C ILE A 135 17.70 -11.79 -47.85
N ILE A 136 18.12 -10.75 -48.58
CA ILE A 136 17.24 -9.62 -48.94
C ILE A 136 16.01 -10.12 -49.71
N ASP A 137 16.18 -11.03 -50.67
CA ASP A 137 15.06 -11.63 -51.40
C ASP A 137 14.09 -12.36 -50.45
N THR A 138 14.60 -13.24 -49.57
CA THR A 138 13.75 -13.92 -48.58
C THR A 138 13.22 -13.00 -47.47
N LEU A 139 13.91 -11.90 -47.14
CA LEU A 139 13.49 -10.94 -46.11
C LEU A 139 12.39 -10.04 -46.63
N GLN A 140 12.43 -9.69 -47.92
CA GLN A 140 11.37 -8.94 -48.57
C GLN A 140 10.11 -9.82 -48.68
N GLU A 141 10.26 -11.09 -49.04
CA GLU A 141 9.18 -12.10 -49.01
C GLU A 141 8.63 -12.30 -47.58
N HIS A 142 9.49 -12.35 -46.56
CA HIS A 142 9.08 -12.52 -45.16
C HIS A 142 8.51 -11.24 -44.53
N LYS A 143 8.89 -10.07 -45.03
CA LYS A 143 8.29 -8.78 -44.66
C LYS A 143 6.89 -8.68 -45.24
N ASP A 144 6.69 -9.08 -46.49
CA ASP A 144 5.37 -9.15 -47.11
C ASP A 144 4.47 -10.15 -46.38
N ILE A 145 5.00 -11.32 -45.99
CA ILE A 145 4.28 -12.30 -45.13
C ILE A 145 3.97 -11.71 -43.75
N GLN A 146 4.88 -10.95 -43.13
CA GLN A 146 4.61 -10.30 -41.83
C GLN A 146 3.61 -9.14 -41.94
N GLU A 147 3.57 -8.44 -43.07
CA GLU A 147 2.58 -7.40 -43.35
C GLU A 147 1.21 -8.04 -43.62
N GLU A 148 1.17 -9.20 -44.30
CA GLU A 148 -0.01 -10.03 -44.50
C GLU A 148 -0.50 -10.69 -43.19
N ILE A 149 0.40 -11.15 -42.31
CA ILE A 149 0.09 -11.65 -40.97
C ILE A 149 -0.42 -10.52 -40.08
N ASN A 150 0.20 -9.34 -40.10
CA ASN A 150 -0.29 -8.20 -39.31
C ASN A 150 -1.62 -7.69 -39.86
N GLN A 151 -1.86 -7.69 -41.17
CA GLN A 151 -3.17 -7.42 -41.73
C GLN A 151 -4.20 -8.50 -41.37
N ALA A 152 -3.81 -9.77 -41.33
CA ALA A 152 -4.68 -10.88 -40.92
C ALA A 152 -4.95 -10.93 -39.40
N LEU A 153 -4.00 -10.50 -38.57
CA LEU A 153 -4.13 -10.41 -37.12
C LEU A 153 -4.83 -9.12 -36.67
N CYS A 154 -4.66 -8.01 -37.42
CA CYS A 154 -5.45 -6.80 -37.26
C CYS A 154 -6.86 -6.97 -37.86
N PHE A 155 -7.05 -7.90 -38.80
CA PHE A 155 -8.37 -8.47 -39.13
C PHE A 155 -8.79 -9.47 -38.04
N ASN A 156 -8.73 -9.02 -36.79
CA ASN A 156 -9.45 -9.65 -35.70
C ASN A 156 -10.70 -8.80 -35.45
N PRO A 157 -11.91 -9.23 -35.85
CA PRO A 157 -13.14 -8.50 -35.58
C PRO A 157 -13.49 -8.44 -34.08
N LEU A 158 -12.66 -9.01 -33.19
CA LEU A 158 -12.90 -9.17 -31.76
C LEU A 158 -12.26 -8.09 -30.87
N ASN A 159 -11.66 -7.04 -31.43
CA ASN A 159 -11.21 -5.88 -30.65
C ASN A 159 -12.18 -4.69 -30.74
N ASN A 160 -13.48 -4.96 -30.75
CA ASN A 160 -14.49 -3.97 -30.36
C ASN A 160 -15.04 -4.41 -29.01
N VAL A 161 -14.24 -4.26 -27.95
CA VAL A 161 -14.83 -4.20 -26.61
C VAL A 161 -15.54 -2.86 -26.58
N ASP A 162 -16.86 -2.90 -26.54
CA ASP A 162 -17.70 -1.70 -26.54
C ASP A 162 -17.53 -1.00 -25.20
N ASP A 163 -16.97 0.21 -25.21
CA ASP A 163 -16.77 1.00 -23.99
C ASP A 163 -18.12 1.20 -23.24
N ASP A 164 -19.25 1.17 -23.95
CA ASP A 164 -20.59 1.22 -23.37
C ASP A 164 -20.98 -0.04 -22.57
N GLU A 165 -20.37 -1.20 -22.86
CA GLU A 165 -20.55 -2.44 -22.09
C GLU A 165 -19.71 -2.42 -20.81
N ILE A 166 -18.46 -1.93 -20.91
CA ILE A 166 -17.58 -1.72 -19.74
C ILE A 166 -18.18 -0.71 -18.76
N ASP A 167 -18.76 0.39 -19.26
CA ASP A 167 -19.37 1.41 -18.41
C ASP A 167 -20.62 0.90 -17.68
N LYS A 168 -21.40 0.01 -18.30
CA LYS A 168 -22.56 -0.64 -17.66
C LYS A 168 -22.11 -1.60 -16.55
N GLU A 169 -21.08 -2.40 -16.80
CA GLU A 169 -20.53 -3.32 -15.80
C GLU A 169 -19.92 -2.57 -14.61
N LEU A 170 -19.21 -1.45 -14.88
CA LEU A 170 -18.68 -0.56 -13.85
C LEU A 170 -19.79 0.07 -12.98
N ASN A 171 -20.92 0.44 -13.58
CA ASN A 171 -22.06 1.01 -12.84
C ASN A 171 -22.79 -0.03 -11.98
N LEU A 172 -22.96 -1.26 -12.46
CA LEU A 172 -23.50 -2.37 -11.67
C LEU A 172 -22.62 -2.68 -10.44
N LEU A 173 -21.30 -2.67 -10.59
CA LEU A 173 -20.36 -2.87 -9.48
C LEU A 173 -20.42 -1.73 -8.45
N LYS A 174 -20.62 -0.48 -8.90
CA LYS A 174 -20.83 0.66 -7.99
C LYS A 174 -22.12 0.50 -7.19
N GLU A 175 -23.23 0.14 -7.83
CA GLU A 175 -24.51 -0.08 -7.15
C GLU A 175 -24.44 -1.24 -6.14
N GLN A 176 -23.79 -2.35 -6.49
CA GLN A 176 -23.55 -3.45 -5.56
C GLN A 176 -22.73 -3.02 -4.34
N SER A 177 -21.68 -2.22 -4.53
CA SER A 177 -20.86 -1.69 -3.43
C SER A 177 -21.64 -0.71 -2.52
N ILE A 178 -22.60 0.03 -3.09
CA ILE A 178 -23.47 0.94 -2.34
C ILE A 178 -24.51 0.12 -1.57
N GLN A 179 -25.09 -0.91 -2.18
CA GLN A 179 -26.06 -1.80 -1.54
C GLN A 179 -25.41 -2.60 -0.39
N GLU A 180 -24.17 -3.05 -0.53
CA GLU A 180 -23.39 -3.67 0.56
C GLU A 180 -23.15 -2.69 1.71
N LYS A 181 -22.92 -1.41 1.42
CA LYS A 181 -22.78 -0.36 2.44
C LYS A 181 -24.11 -0.01 3.13
N ILE A 182 -25.24 -0.14 2.43
CA ILE A 182 -26.59 0.09 2.97
C ILE A 182 -27.10 -1.14 3.74
N SER A 183 -26.68 -2.34 3.38
CA SER A 183 -27.11 -3.60 4.01
C SER A 183 -26.31 -3.97 5.28
N ALA A 184 -25.30 -3.18 5.66
CA ALA A 184 -24.68 -3.29 6.98
C ALA A 184 -25.63 -2.69 8.04
N PRO A 185 -26.04 -3.45 9.07
CA PRO A 185 -27.21 -3.11 9.88
C PRO A 185 -26.91 -1.98 10.88
N VAL A 186 -27.55 -0.82 10.70
CA VAL A 186 -27.76 0.15 11.79
C VAL A 186 -29.10 -0.16 12.44
N ASN A 187 -29.03 -0.94 13.51
CA ASN A 187 -30.13 -1.10 14.45
C ASN A 187 -30.09 0.08 15.43
N SER A 188 -31.13 0.94 15.37
CA SER A 188 -31.55 1.95 16.37
C SER A 188 -30.59 3.14 16.60
N ILE A 189 -31.00 4.42 16.68
CA ILE A 189 -32.15 5.02 17.38
C ILE A 189 -32.53 6.36 16.70
N SER A 190 -33.82 6.71 16.83
CA SER A 190 -34.45 8.05 16.76
C SER A 190 -35.48 8.24 15.66
N GLU A 191 -36.67 7.73 15.96
CA GLU A 191 -37.95 8.08 15.37
C GLU A 191 -38.27 9.57 15.63
N VAL A 192 -38.29 10.37 14.55
CA VAL A 192 -38.99 11.66 14.50
C VAL A 192 -39.67 11.75 13.14
N ALA A 193 -40.90 11.25 13.05
CA ALA A 193 -41.85 11.64 12.03
C ALA A 193 -42.88 12.56 12.69
N ILE A 194 -42.82 13.84 12.33
CA ILE A 194 -43.88 14.81 12.53
C ILE A 194 -44.72 14.76 11.26
N ASP A 195 -45.94 14.22 11.32
CA ASP A 195 -47.11 14.97 10.85
C ASP A 195 -48.44 14.26 11.18
N LYS A 196 -49.27 15.02 11.91
CA LYS A 196 -50.75 15.13 11.83
C LYS A 196 -51.57 13.85 11.69
N GLU A 197 -52.29 13.50 12.76
CA GLU A 197 -53.74 13.75 12.82
C GLU A 197 -54.30 13.54 14.25
N ASN A 198 -55.55 13.97 14.40
CA ASN A 198 -56.21 14.50 15.59
C ASN A 198 -56.59 13.47 16.69
N PHE A 199 -56.74 14.04 17.89
CA PHE A 199 -57.76 13.76 18.92
C PHE A 199 -57.45 12.78 20.06
N SER A 200 -57.37 13.39 21.26
CA SER A 200 -57.88 12.91 22.56
C SER A 200 -57.30 11.62 23.16
N THR A 201 -57.14 11.45 24.46
CA THR A 201 -57.17 12.24 25.69
C THR A 201 -56.62 11.26 26.75
N SER A 202 -56.17 11.80 27.88
CA SER A 202 -56.25 11.15 29.20
C SER A 202 -55.19 10.10 29.58
N SER A 203 -54.45 10.48 30.64
CA SER A 203 -54.14 9.67 31.84
C SER A 203 -53.10 8.53 31.73
N THR A 204 -52.30 8.14 32.71
CA THR A 204 -51.92 8.53 34.08
C THR A 204 -51.04 7.35 34.57
N VAL A 205 -50.01 7.62 35.39
CA VAL A 205 -49.43 6.71 36.43
C VAL A 205 -48.40 5.61 36.06
N LYS A 206 -47.19 5.89 36.59
CA LYS A 206 -46.29 5.12 37.51
C LYS A 206 -45.63 3.78 37.13
N GLN A 207 -44.38 3.73 37.66
CA GLN A 207 -43.74 2.68 38.50
C GLN A 207 -42.73 1.74 37.80
N THR A 208 -41.42 1.93 38.04
CA THR A 208 -40.50 1.17 38.96
C THR A 208 -40.01 -0.17 38.37
N THR A 209 -38.76 -0.64 38.44
CA THR A 209 -37.68 -0.63 39.46
C THR A 209 -36.38 -1.22 38.87
N LYS A 210 -35.20 -0.78 39.40
CA LYS A 210 -33.97 -1.51 39.86
C LYS A 210 -33.70 -2.95 39.37
N ALA A 211 -32.49 -3.52 39.28
CA ALA A 211 -31.06 -3.18 39.39
C ALA A 211 -30.29 -4.52 39.18
N ASN A 212 -29.07 -4.53 38.62
CA ASN A 212 -27.95 -5.38 39.07
C ASN A 212 -26.68 -5.10 38.24
N GLU A 213 -25.73 -4.44 38.90
CA GLU A 213 -24.29 -4.49 38.62
C GLU A 213 -23.69 -5.57 39.54
N GLU A 214 -22.75 -6.37 39.03
CA GLU A 214 -21.62 -7.03 39.73
C GLU A 214 -21.25 -8.33 38.99
N SER A 215 -20.13 -8.33 38.25
CA SER A 215 -19.47 -9.59 37.84
C SER A 215 -18.00 -9.50 37.42
N ASP A 216 -17.35 -8.33 37.36
CA ASP A 216 -16.03 -8.23 36.70
C ASP A 216 -14.84 -7.93 37.65
N ASP A 217 -15.06 -7.85 38.97
CA ASP A 217 -14.03 -7.48 39.96
C ASP A 217 -13.24 -8.67 40.57
N GLU A 218 -13.51 -9.91 40.16
CA GLU A 218 -12.83 -11.10 40.72
C GLU A 218 -11.60 -11.58 39.93
N GLU A 219 -11.47 -11.25 38.63
CA GLU A 219 -10.30 -11.67 37.83
C GLU A 219 -9.02 -10.85 38.13
N LEU A 220 -9.14 -9.71 38.82
CA LEU A 220 -8.00 -8.84 39.15
C LEU A 220 -7.24 -9.23 40.42
N LYS A 221 -7.73 -10.19 41.21
CA LYS A 221 -7.05 -10.62 42.45
C LYS A 221 -6.14 -11.82 42.28
N GLU A 222 -6.28 -12.60 41.22
CA GLU A 222 -5.47 -13.81 41.03
C GLU A 222 -4.05 -13.50 40.51
N LEU A 223 -3.84 -12.34 39.89
CA LEU A 223 -2.56 -11.94 39.29
C LEU A 223 -1.55 -11.28 40.25
N ILE A 224 -1.90 -11.07 41.52
CA ILE A 224 -1.01 -10.49 42.55
C ILE A 224 -0.44 -11.58 43.48
N GLY A 225 -0.92 -12.83 43.40
CA GLY A 225 -0.48 -13.94 44.26
C GLY A 225 0.78 -14.68 43.82
N GLU A 226 1.24 -14.55 42.57
CA GLU A 226 2.40 -15.31 42.06
C GLU A 226 3.76 -14.60 42.23
N MET A 227 3.83 -13.49 42.99
CA MET A 227 5.09 -12.80 43.30
C MET A 227 5.26 -12.49 44.80
N THR A 228 5.00 -13.47 45.66
CA THR A 228 5.55 -13.54 47.04
C THR A 228 5.95 -14.96 47.36
#